data_AF-Q64C52-F1
#
_entry.id   AF-Q64C52-F1
#
_cell.length_a   1.000
_cell.length_b   1.000
_cell.length_c   1.000
_cell.angle_alpha   90.00
_cell.angle_beta   90.00
_cell.angle_gamma   90.00
#
_symmetry.space_group_name_H-M   'P 1'
#
loop_
_entity.id
_entity.type
_entity.pdbx_description
1 polymer ?
#
loop_
_entity_poly.entity_id
_entity_poly.type
_entity_poly.pdbx_seq_one_letter_code
_entity_poly.pdbx_strand_id
1 'polypeptide(L)'
;PKEVVFISCVGSREWRGEKGEGRGEKGEGARNEYCSRVCCMYIAKQAHLVSEKIPDARVRILYNDMRAYGKGFEEFYNRVVAEGAEYIRKELEDEVEVIKRSEDDDKVVVRTISKGEKIELEADLVVLANALVPRKDADELAKILKITKSGDGFYLEAHPKLRPLDTFTDGIFIAGCCQSPKDIPDSVAQAVGAAIRASIPLMQGEVEVEPIVAFVNEGICVGCGTCEAICPFDALSLEAGVMHVNEVVCKGCGSCGSACPSGAITMRHFKDEQIFAQIEAMCLQNV
;
A
#
# COMPACT_ATOMS: atom_id res chain seq x y z
N PRO A 1 29.51 -5.01 19.26
CA PRO A 1 29.16 -3.60 19.62
C PRO A 1 28.66 -3.57 21.06
N LYS A 2 29.27 -2.75 21.92
CA LYS A 2 28.84 -2.55 23.31
C LYS A 2 27.79 -1.45 23.42
N GLU A 3 27.85 -0.44 22.56
CA GLU A 3 26.84 0.62 22.48
C GLU A 3 26.00 0.44 21.20
N VAL A 4 24.73 0.06 21.34
CA VAL A 4 23.82 -0.16 20.20
C VAL A 4 22.66 0.81 20.26
N VAL A 5 22.46 1.58 19.19
CA VAL A 5 21.35 2.54 19.07
C VAL A 5 20.41 2.09 17.94
N PHE A 6 19.15 1.85 18.27
CA PHE A 6 18.08 1.60 17.29
C PHE A 6 17.35 2.90 16.98
N ILE A 7 17.08 3.16 15.70
CA ILE A 7 16.31 4.33 15.25
C ILE A 7 14.99 3.82 14.65
N SER A 8 13.87 4.15 15.29
CA SER A 8 12.55 3.80 14.78
C SER A 8 12.08 4.74 13.67
N CYS A 9 11.07 4.30 12.91
CA CYS A 9 10.36 5.10 11.91
C CYS A 9 11.24 5.61 10.75
N VAL A 10 12.34 4.92 10.42
CA VAL A 10 13.20 5.29 9.29
C VAL A 10 12.45 5.02 7.98
N GLY A 11 12.12 6.07 7.23
CA GLY A 11 11.32 5.98 6.00
C GLY A 11 9.82 5.74 6.25
N SER A 12 9.30 5.90 7.48
CA SER A 12 7.89 5.72 7.82
C SER A 12 7.41 6.86 8.72
N ARG A 13 6.14 7.24 8.59
CA ARG A 13 5.57 8.42 9.28
C ARG A 13 6.34 9.70 9.00
N GLU A 14 6.88 9.82 7.79
CA GLU A 14 7.57 11.01 7.31
C GLU A 14 6.59 11.82 6.45
N TRP A 15 6.06 12.91 7.01
CA TRP A 15 5.06 13.75 6.36
C TRP A 15 5.66 14.61 5.24
N ARG A 16 4.97 14.68 4.09
CA ARG A 16 5.21 15.72 3.08
C ARG A 16 4.26 16.87 3.35
N GLY A 17 4.78 18.05 3.70
CA GLY A 17 3.98 19.28 3.90
C GLY A 17 3.01 19.57 2.73
N GLU A 18 2.04 20.46 2.97
CA GLU A 18 0.90 20.78 2.08
C GLU A 18 1.24 21.20 0.64
N LYS A 19 2.50 21.56 0.35
CA LYS A 19 2.95 22.00 -0.98
C LYS A 19 3.78 20.98 -1.76
N GLY A 20 3.89 19.74 -1.27
CA GLY A 20 4.95 18.84 -1.75
C GLY A 20 6.36 19.37 -1.44
N GLU A 21 6.45 20.43 -0.62
CA GLU A 21 7.65 21.00 0.01
C GLU A 21 7.98 20.26 1.32
N GLY A 22 7.53 19.00 1.47
CA GLY A 22 8.13 18.11 2.44
C GLY A 22 9.63 18.06 2.20
N ARG A 23 10.43 18.16 3.26
CA ARG A 23 11.88 18.40 3.27
C ARG A 23 12.74 17.41 2.44
N GLY A 24 12.63 17.30 1.12
CA GLY A 24 13.50 16.43 0.33
C GLY A 24 13.25 16.56 -1.17
N GLU A 25 14.32 16.69 -1.95
CA GLU A 25 14.24 16.68 -3.40
C GLU A 25 13.58 15.40 -3.93
N LYS A 26 12.82 15.53 -5.03
CA LYS A 26 12.33 14.40 -5.81
C LYS A 26 13.52 13.53 -6.24
N GLY A 27 13.78 12.43 -5.54
CA GLY A 27 14.78 11.46 -6.04
C GLY A 27 15.31 10.45 -5.03
N GLU A 28 15.41 10.78 -3.75
CA GLU A 28 16.16 9.93 -2.80
C GLU A 28 15.40 9.73 -1.49
N GLY A 29 14.92 8.49 -1.26
CA GLY A 29 14.16 8.08 -0.07
C GLY A 29 12.65 8.21 -0.26
N ALA A 30 11.95 7.07 -0.38
CA ALA A 30 10.49 7.04 -0.34
C ALA A 30 10.02 7.48 1.06
N ARG A 31 9.60 8.74 1.19
CA ARG A 31 9.01 9.25 2.44
C ARG A 31 7.58 8.79 2.52
N ASN A 32 7.35 7.83 3.40
CA ASN A 32 6.06 7.19 3.56
C ASN A 32 5.32 7.80 4.75
N GLU A 33 4.14 8.34 4.52
CA GLU A 33 3.31 8.94 5.59
C GLU A 33 2.70 7.87 6.52
N TYR A 34 2.61 6.63 6.04
CA TYR A 34 2.09 5.50 6.79
C TYR A 34 3.09 4.97 7.83
N CYS A 35 2.55 4.26 8.82
CA CYS A 35 3.35 3.49 9.76
C CYS A 35 3.58 2.07 9.23
N SER A 36 4.82 1.58 9.28
CA SER A 36 5.15 0.20 8.88
C SER A 36 4.69 -0.89 9.86
N ARG A 37 3.99 -0.53 10.95
CA ARG A 37 3.31 -1.41 11.93
C ARG A 37 4.15 -2.42 12.72
N VAL A 38 5.30 -2.88 12.21
CA VAL A 38 6.10 -3.97 12.81
C VAL A 38 7.43 -3.49 13.41
N CYS A 39 7.87 -2.28 13.08
CA CYS A 39 9.20 -1.79 13.44
C CYS A 39 9.43 -1.67 14.95
N CYS A 40 8.45 -1.15 15.70
CA CYS A 40 8.57 -1.09 17.16
C CYS A 40 8.80 -2.47 17.79
N MET A 41 8.11 -3.50 17.28
CA MET A 41 8.16 -4.84 17.84
C MET A 41 9.40 -5.63 17.41
N TYR A 42 9.83 -5.52 16.15
CA TYR A 42 11.09 -6.15 15.79
C TYR A 42 12.27 -5.44 16.44
N ILE A 43 12.21 -4.13 16.70
CA ILE A 43 13.25 -3.43 17.47
C ILE A 43 13.29 -4.01 18.88
N ALA A 44 12.14 -4.11 19.58
CA ALA A 44 12.09 -4.74 20.90
C ALA A 44 12.67 -6.16 20.88
N LYS A 45 12.33 -6.95 19.85
CA LYS A 45 12.88 -8.30 19.65
C LYS A 45 14.40 -8.30 19.47
N GLN A 46 14.93 -7.41 18.64
CA GLN A 46 16.38 -7.33 18.42
C GLN A 46 17.10 -6.78 19.65
N ALA A 47 16.52 -5.82 20.36
CA ALA A 47 17.03 -5.31 21.63
C ALA A 47 17.13 -6.42 22.68
N HIS A 48 16.07 -7.20 22.86
CA HIS A 48 16.07 -8.42 23.69
C HIS A 48 17.23 -9.36 23.34
N LEU A 49 17.39 -9.68 22.05
CA LEU A 49 18.44 -10.58 21.57
C LEU A 49 19.85 -10.00 21.78
N VAL A 50 20.02 -8.68 21.69
CA VAL A 50 21.29 -8.02 22.00
C VAL A 50 21.60 -8.13 23.49
N SER A 51 20.66 -7.79 24.36
CA SER A 51 20.84 -7.90 25.82
C SER A 51 21.10 -9.34 26.27
N GLU A 52 20.43 -10.33 25.66
CA GLU A 52 20.65 -11.75 25.96
C GLU A 52 22.03 -12.24 25.52
N LYS A 53 22.46 -11.88 24.31
CA LYS A 53 23.69 -12.41 23.70
C LYS A 53 24.95 -11.61 24.02
N ILE A 54 24.79 -10.36 24.44
CA ILE A 54 25.88 -9.44 24.78
C ILE A 54 25.54 -8.82 26.14
N PRO A 55 25.86 -9.50 27.26
CA PRO A 55 25.41 -9.11 28.61
C PRO A 55 25.84 -7.71 29.07
N ASP A 56 26.91 -7.16 28.48
CA ASP A 56 27.42 -5.82 28.79
C ASP A 56 27.04 -4.77 27.73
N ALA A 57 26.16 -5.12 26.78
CA ALA A 57 25.71 -4.16 25.77
C ALA A 57 24.67 -3.21 26.35
N ARG A 58 24.88 -1.92 26.12
CA ARG A 58 23.90 -0.89 26.38
C ARG A 58 23.07 -0.67 25.13
N VAL A 59 21.77 -0.92 25.26
CA VAL A 59 20.81 -0.83 24.15
C VAL A 59 19.93 0.40 24.34
N ARG A 60 19.99 1.33 23.38
CA ARG A 60 19.18 2.55 23.36
C ARG A 60 18.28 2.56 22.13
N ILE A 61 17.01 2.91 22.32
CA ILE A 61 16.00 2.95 21.26
C ILE A 61 15.46 4.37 21.13
N LEU A 62 15.75 5.03 20.01
CA LEU A 62 15.16 6.30 19.63
C LEU A 62 13.80 6.06 18.96
N TYR A 63 12.73 6.52 19.59
CA TYR A 63 11.36 6.30 19.11
C TYR A 63 10.44 7.50 19.27
N ASN A 64 9.37 7.57 18.49
CA ASN A 64 8.35 8.62 18.62
C ASN A 64 7.20 8.17 19.51
N ASP A 65 6.58 7.05 19.13
CA ASP A 65 5.50 6.40 19.86
C ASP A 65 5.73 4.89 19.83
N MET A 66 5.45 4.22 20.96
CA MET A 66 5.51 2.76 21.03
C MET A 66 4.19 2.19 20.50
N ARG A 67 4.26 1.34 19.47
CA ARG A 67 3.08 0.72 18.84
C ARG A 67 3.05 -0.79 19.08
N ALA A 68 2.80 -1.17 20.33
CA ALA A 68 2.72 -2.55 20.80
C ALA A 68 1.26 -3.04 20.86
N TYR A 69 0.55 -3.05 19.72
CA TYR A 69 -0.92 -3.23 19.67
C TYR A 69 -1.40 -4.69 19.64
N GLY A 70 -0.52 -5.64 19.38
CA GLY A 70 -0.87 -7.07 19.32
C GLY A 70 -0.99 -7.72 20.70
N LYS A 71 -1.60 -8.90 20.77
CA LYS A 71 -1.68 -9.68 22.02
C LYS A 71 -0.28 -10.04 22.53
N GLY A 72 0.05 -9.69 23.77
CA GLY A 72 1.37 -9.95 24.34
C GLY A 72 2.45 -8.94 23.95
N PHE A 73 2.13 -7.94 23.12
CA PHE A 73 3.15 -7.02 22.60
C PHE A 73 3.56 -6.00 23.67
N GLU A 74 2.61 -5.48 24.44
CA GLU A 74 2.87 -4.56 25.54
C GLU A 74 3.66 -5.26 26.66
N GLU A 75 3.29 -6.50 26.99
CA GLU A 75 4.00 -7.33 27.95
C GLU A 75 5.44 -7.62 27.49
N PHE A 76 5.62 -7.88 26.19
CA PHE A 76 6.95 -8.05 25.61
C PHE A 76 7.77 -6.77 25.65
N TYR A 77 7.18 -5.61 25.30
CA TYR A 77 7.84 -4.31 25.43
C TYR A 77 8.29 -4.06 26.89
N ASN A 78 7.41 -4.25 27.86
CA ASN A 78 7.72 -4.07 29.28
C ASN A 78 8.84 -5.02 29.76
N ARG A 79 8.86 -6.25 29.26
CA ARG A 79 9.96 -7.19 29.52
C ARG A 79 11.29 -6.65 28.99
N VAL A 80 11.34 -6.15 27.76
CA VAL A 80 12.58 -5.60 27.16
C VAL A 80 13.07 -4.36 27.92
N VAL A 81 12.15 -3.51 28.40
CA VAL A 81 12.49 -2.40 29.31
C VAL A 81 13.08 -2.92 30.63
N ALA A 82 12.48 -3.96 31.22
CA ALA A 82 12.96 -4.56 32.47
C ALA A 82 14.33 -5.26 32.32
N GLU A 83 14.68 -5.69 31.11
CA GLU A 83 16.01 -6.21 30.75
C GLU A 83 17.07 -5.10 30.59
N GLY A 84 16.69 -3.83 30.72
CA GLY A 84 17.61 -2.68 30.72
C GLY A 84 17.67 -1.90 29.41
N ALA A 85 16.80 -2.19 28.44
CA ALA A 85 16.73 -1.40 27.21
C ALA A 85 16.21 0.02 27.48
N GLU A 86 16.96 1.03 27.05
CA GLU A 86 16.65 2.44 27.26
C GLU A 86 15.84 3.00 26.11
N TYR A 87 14.56 3.29 26.34
CA TYR A 87 13.69 3.94 25.35
C TYR A 87 13.73 5.45 25.51
N ILE A 88 14.20 6.14 24.47
CA ILE A 88 14.38 7.58 24.44
C ILE A 88 13.43 8.15 23.39
N ARG A 89 12.46 8.95 23.85
CA ARG A 89 11.47 9.55 22.97
C ARG A 89 12.07 10.74 22.21
N LYS A 90 12.14 10.64 20.89
CA LYS A 90 12.56 11.74 20.00
C LYS A 90 11.36 12.57 19.54
N GLU A 91 11.59 13.84 19.24
CA GLU A 91 10.57 14.70 18.64
C GLU A 91 10.22 14.26 17.21
N LEU A 92 9.00 14.54 16.76
CA LEU A 92 8.52 14.14 15.42
C LEU A 92 9.11 15.00 14.30
N GLU A 93 9.33 16.28 14.56
CA GLU A 93 9.79 17.27 13.56
C GLU A 93 11.31 17.34 13.41
N ASP A 94 12.03 16.63 14.28
CA ASP A 94 13.48 16.62 14.33
C ASP A 94 14.08 15.51 13.45
N GLU A 95 15.12 15.87 12.70
CA GLU A 95 15.87 14.94 11.88
C GLU A 95 16.92 14.23 12.75
N VAL A 96 16.97 12.90 12.63
CA VAL A 96 17.99 12.11 13.33
C VAL A 96 19.23 12.07 12.45
N GLU A 97 20.28 12.76 12.87
CA GLU A 97 21.57 12.73 12.17
C GLU A 97 22.42 11.57 12.71
N VAL A 98 23.02 10.80 11.80
CA VAL A 98 24.03 9.79 12.13
C VAL A 98 25.33 10.19 11.47
N ILE A 99 26.31 10.57 12.27
CA ILE A 99 27.60 11.07 11.80
C ILE A 99 28.74 10.21 12.35
N LYS A 100 29.86 10.15 11.63
CA LYS A 100 31.10 9.61 12.22
C LYS A 100 31.56 10.52 13.36
N ARG A 101 32.12 9.93 14.41
CA ARG A 101 32.70 10.70 15.53
C ARG A 101 33.95 11.47 15.09
N SER A 102 34.83 10.82 14.33
CA SER A 102 36.00 11.40 13.68
C SER A 102 36.38 10.54 12.47
N GLU A 103 37.31 11.02 11.63
CA GLU A 103 37.82 10.24 10.49
C GLU A 103 38.60 9.00 10.92
N ASP A 104 39.20 9.03 12.12
CA ASP A 104 40.06 7.97 12.66
C ASP A 104 39.34 7.03 13.67
N ASP A 105 38.05 7.24 13.95
CA ASP A 105 37.26 6.41 14.87
C ASP A 105 36.08 5.75 14.13
N ASP A 106 35.92 4.45 14.34
CA ASP A 106 34.81 3.66 13.77
C ASP A 106 33.46 3.92 14.47
N LYS A 107 33.47 4.66 15.59
CA LYS A 107 32.25 5.05 16.30
C LYS A 107 31.45 6.10 15.54
N VAL A 108 30.14 6.02 15.72
CA VAL A 108 29.17 6.99 15.21
C VAL A 108 28.49 7.72 16.35
N VAL A 109 28.06 8.94 16.08
CA VAL A 109 27.27 9.77 16.99
C VAL A 109 25.89 9.96 16.36
N VAL A 110 24.86 9.66 17.14
CA VAL A 110 23.46 9.91 16.77
C VAL A 110 22.99 11.18 17.47
N ARG A 111 22.56 12.18 16.70
CA ARG A 111 22.04 13.45 17.20
C ARG A 111 20.55 13.56 16.95
N THR A 112 19.82 14.01 17.95
CA THR A 112 18.39 14.34 17.82
C THR A 112 17.94 15.25 18.97
N ILE A 113 16.67 15.66 18.98
CA ILE A 113 15.99 16.38 20.04
C ILE A 113 15.08 15.43 20.79
N SER A 114 15.18 15.46 22.12
CA SER A 114 14.30 14.74 23.04
C SER A 114 13.90 15.70 24.15
N LYS A 115 12.59 15.87 24.37
CA LYS A 115 12.04 16.77 25.40
C LYS A 115 12.52 18.23 25.24
N GLY A 116 12.68 18.68 23.99
CA GLY A 116 13.16 20.03 23.67
C GLY A 116 14.68 20.23 23.82
N GLU A 117 15.43 19.22 24.24
CA GLU A 117 16.88 19.30 24.40
C GLU A 117 17.61 18.49 23.32
N LYS A 118 18.72 19.02 22.82
CA LYS A 118 19.61 18.28 21.91
C LYS A 118 20.33 17.20 22.70
N ILE A 119 20.26 15.98 22.19
CA ILE A 119 20.97 14.81 22.74
C ILE A 119 21.95 14.26 21.70
N GLU A 120 23.09 13.79 22.19
CA GLU A 120 24.09 13.09 21.40
C GLU A 120 24.35 11.71 22.01
N LEU A 121 24.26 10.67 21.19
CA LEU A 121 24.46 9.28 21.61
C LEU A 121 25.61 8.67 20.82
N GLU A 122 26.75 8.43 21.46
CA GLU A 122 27.82 7.61 20.87
C GLU A 122 27.36 6.16 20.73
N ALA A 123 27.64 5.54 19.59
CA ALA A 123 27.29 4.14 19.31
C ALA A 123 28.41 3.43 18.56
N ASP A 124 28.59 2.16 18.87
CA ASP A 124 29.42 1.24 18.08
C ASP A 124 28.63 0.67 16.89
N LEU A 125 27.30 0.62 17.00
CA LEU A 125 26.40 0.17 15.95
C LEU A 125 25.09 0.96 15.99
N VAL A 126 24.69 1.52 14.86
CA VAL A 126 23.37 2.11 14.66
C VAL A 126 22.54 1.20 13.78
N VAL A 127 21.34 0.86 14.23
CA VAL A 127 20.40 -0.01 13.52
C VAL A 127 19.19 0.81 13.08
N LEU A 128 18.99 0.89 11.77
CA LEU A 128 17.87 1.60 11.16
C LEU A 128 16.67 0.68 11.02
N ALA A 129 15.56 1.06 11.66
CA ALA A 129 14.32 0.31 11.55
C ALA A 129 13.53 0.78 10.33
N ASN A 130 13.94 0.27 9.17
CA ASN A 130 13.43 0.67 7.86
C ASN A 130 11.96 0.35 7.65
N ALA A 131 11.34 1.18 6.82
CA ALA A 131 9.97 1.01 6.35
C ALA A 131 9.78 -0.26 5.52
N LEU A 132 8.58 -0.85 5.64
CA LEU A 132 8.07 -1.77 4.65
C LEU A 132 7.53 -0.95 3.48
N VAL A 133 8.04 -1.21 2.30
CA VAL A 133 7.59 -0.59 1.05
C VAL A 133 7.07 -1.66 0.10
N PRO A 134 6.24 -1.28 -0.90
CA PRO A 134 5.82 -2.20 -1.95
C PRO A 134 7.01 -2.87 -2.64
N ARG A 135 6.80 -4.10 -3.13
CA ARG A 135 7.83 -4.85 -3.88
C ARG A 135 8.16 -4.10 -5.18
N LYS A 136 9.42 -4.19 -5.66
CA LYS A 136 9.90 -3.43 -6.83
C LYS A 136 9.08 -3.65 -8.11
N ASP A 137 8.50 -4.83 -8.25
CA ASP A 137 7.66 -5.28 -9.37
C ASP A 137 6.15 -5.14 -9.08
N ALA A 138 5.75 -4.46 -7.99
CA ALA A 138 4.34 -4.35 -7.62
C ALA A 138 3.50 -3.69 -8.72
N ASP A 139 4.05 -2.71 -9.43
CA ASP A 139 3.43 -2.06 -10.59
C ASP A 139 3.24 -2.99 -11.79
N GLU A 140 4.22 -3.82 -12.07
CA GLU A 140 4.16 -4.78 -13.17
C GLU A 140 3.09 -5.85 -12.86
N LEU A 141 3.12 -6.40 -11.65
CA LEU A 141 2.14 -7.39 -11.22
C LEU A 141 0.73 -6.80 -11.13
N ALA A 142 0.58 -5.53 -10.72
CA ALA A 142 -0.70 -4.83 -10.74
C ALA A 142 -1.30 -4.80 -12.16
N LYS A 143 -0.47 -4.52 -13.18
CA LYS A 143 -0.89 -4.48 -14.58
C LYS A 143 -1.24 -5.86 -15.12
N ILE A 144 -0.46 -6.89 -14.77
CA ILE A 144 -0.73 -8.28 -15.18
C ILE A 144 -2.07 -8.75 -14.61
N LEU A 145 -2.29 -8.52 -13.31
CA LEU A 145 -3.50 -8.94 -12.62
C LEU A 145 -4.67 -7.97 -12.81
N LYS A 146 -4.44 -6.81 -13.44
CA LYS A 146 -5.44 -5.74 -13.63
C LYS A 146 -6.06 -5.30 -12.28
N ILE A 147 -5.24 -5.12 -11.26
CA ILE A 147 -5.66 -4.68 -9.91
C ILE A 147 -5.12 -3.28 -9.57
N THR A 148 -5.79 -2.59 -8.68
CA THR A 148 -5.48 -1.20 -8.29
C THR A 148 -4.53 -1.16 -7.09
N LYS A 149 -3.78 -0.06 -6.97
CA LYS A 149 -2.95 0.24 -5.80
C LYS A 149 -3.51 1.41 -5.01
N SER A 150 -3.30 1.40 -3.69
CA SER A 150 -3.61 2.51 -2.80
C SER A 150 -2.57 3.63 -2.94
N GLY A 151 -2.85 4.81 -2.35
CA GLY A 151 -1.94 5.97 -2.43
C GLY A 151 -0.57 5.75 -1.78
N ASP A 152 -0.44 4.74 -0.92
CA ASP A 152 0.82 4.29 -0.32
C ASP A 152 1.58 3.25 -1.18
N GLY A 153 1.03 2.89 -2.35
CA GLY A 153 1.65 2.01 -3.32
C GLY A 153 1.46 0.51 -3.07
N PHE A 154 0.75 0.09 -2.02
CA PHE A 154 0.36 -1.30 -1.82
C PHE A 154 -0.89 -1.66 -2.66
N TYR A 155 -1.27 -2.93 -2.72
CA TYR A 155 -2.50 -3.33 -3.42
C TYR A 155 -3.75 -2.91 -2.63
N LEU A 156 -4.70 -2.32 -3.35
CA LEU A 156 -5.93 -1.78 -2.78
C LEU A 156 -6.99 -2.88 -2.64
N GLU A 157 -7.51 -3.07 -1.44
CA GLU A 157 -8.70 -3.90 -1.21
C GLU A 157 -9.99 -3.24 -1.74
N ALA A 158 -10.99 -4.05 -2.07
CA ALA A 158 -12.27 -3.57 -2.55
C ALA A 158 -13.02 -2.73 -1.50
N HIS A 159 -12.93 -3.12 -0.23
CA HIS A 159 -13.48 -2.34 0.87
C HIS A 159 -12.77 -2.65 2.21
N PRO A 160 -12.27 -1.66 2.96
CA PRO A 160 -11.44 -1.87 4.15
C PRO A 160 -12.03 -2.76 5.25
N LYS A 161 -13.36 -2.78 5.37
CA LYS A 161 -14.10 -3.58 6.37
C LYS A 161 -14.84 -4.79 5.81
N LEU A 162 -15.69 -4.58 4.80
CA LEU A 162 -16.58 -5.60 4.24
C LEU A 162 -15.86 -6.61 3.34
N ARG A 163 -14.85 -6.17 2.60
CA ARG A 163 -14.12 -6.99 1.61
C ARG A 163 -12.60 -6.71 1.68
N PRO A 164 -11.96 -6.95 2.84
CA PRO A 164 -10.57 -6.55 3.06
C PRO A 164 -9.53 -7.42 2.33
N LEU A 165 -9.97 -8.53 1.72
CA LEU A 165 -9.11 -9.50 1.03
C LEU A 165 -9.42 -9.57 -0.46
N ASP A 166 -10.52 -8.96 -0.89
CA ASP A 166 -10.94 -8.94 -2.27
C ASP A 166 -10.34 -7.72 -2.95
N THR A 167 -10.12 -7.81 -4.26
CA THR A 167 -9.86 -6.63 -5.10
C THR A 167 -11.13 -6.22 -5.84
N PHE A 168 -11.08 -5.10 -6.58
CA PHE A 168 -12.15 -4.74 -7.51
C PHE A 168 -12.25 -5.69 -8.71
N THR A 169 -11.23 -6.51 -8.94
CA THR A 169 -11.22 -7.52 -10.00
C THR A 169 -11.68 -8.85 -9.42
N ASP A 170 -12.86 -9.28 -9.83
CA ASP A 170 -13.47 -10.52 -9.34
C ASP A 170 -12.55 -11.73 -9.57
N GLY A 171 -12.51 -12.63 -8.58
CA GLY A 171 -11.62 -13.79 -8.59
C GLY A 171 -10.17 -13.49 -8.19
N ILE A 172 -9.79 -12.23 -8.01
CA ILE A 172 -8.45 -11.84 -7.54
C ILE A 172 -8.53 -11.34 -6.09
N PHE A 173 -7.75 -11.99 -5.24
CA PHE A 173 -7.67 -11.75 -3.81
C PHE A 173 -6.24 -11.40 -3.41
N ILE A 174 -6.08 -10.67 -2.31
CA ILE A 174 -4.79 -10.24 -1.77
C ILE A 174 -4.64 -10.67 -0.32
N ALA A 175 -3.41 -11.01 0.08
CA ALA A 175 -3.07 -11.41 1.44
C ALA A 175 -1.62 -11.06 1.79
N GLY A 176 -1.39 -10.67 3.04
CA GLY A 176 -0.05 -10.41 3.57
C GLY A 176 0.43 -8.98 3.29
N CYS A 177 1.74 -8.79 3.33
CA CYS A 177 2.35 -7.45 3.24
C CYS A 177 2.18 -6.76 1.88
N CYS A 178 1.69 -7.45 0.85
CA CYS A 178 1.39 -6.82 -0.43
C CYS A 178 0.18 -5.87 -0.37
N GLN A 179 -0.72 -6.05 0.61
CA GLN A 179 -1.89 -5.21 0.83
C GLN A 179 -1.60 -4.02 1.77
N SER A 180 -0.71 -4.19 2.74
CA SER A 180 -0.26 -3.14 3.66
C SER A 180 0.80 -3.70 4.62
N PRO A 181 1.62 -2.85 5.28
CA PRO A 181 2.51 -3.30 6.34
C PRO A 181 1.75 -4.05 7.44
N LYS A 182 2.21 -5.23 7.84
CA LYS A 182 1.59 -6.04 8.89
C LYS A 182 2.56 -7.09 9.42
N ASP A 183 2.22 -7.69 10.55
CA ASP A 183 3.01 -8.75 11.16
C ASP A 183 2.65 -10.14 10.59
N ILE A 184 3.34 -11.16 11.10
CA ILE A 184 3.16 -12.54 10.67
C ILE A 184 1.76 -13.06 11.03
N PRO A 185 1.25 -12.92 12.27
CA PRO A 185 -0.11 -13.35 12.61
C PRO A 185 -1.18 -12.76 11.69
N ASP A 186 -1.15 -11.45 11.44
CA ASP A 186 -2.12 -10.80 10.55
C ASP A 186 -1.98 -11.32 9.11
N SER A 187 -0.75 -11.53 8.63
CA SER A 187 -0.50 -12.08 7.29
C SER A 187 -1.04 -13.50 7.14
N VAL A 188 -0.85 -14.34 8.15
CA VAL A 188 -1.37 -15.72 8.16
C VAL A 188 -2.90 -15.71 8.21
N ALA A 189 -3.51 -14.86 9.04
CA ALA A 189 -4.96 -14.71 9.10
C ALA A 189 -5.54 -14.25 7.75
N GLN A 190 -4.90 -13.29 7.08
CA GLN A 190 -5.30 -12.88 5.74
C GLN A 190 -5.12 -14.00 4.70
N ALA A 191 -4.05 -14.79 4.78
CA ALA A 191 -3.82 -15.89 3.85
C ALA A 191 -4.93 -16.96 3.95
N VAL A 192 -5.33 -17.33 5.18
CA VAL A 192 -6.46 -18.24 5.41
C VAL A 192 -7.76 -17.62 4.90
N GLY A 193 -8.01 -16.35 5.19
CA GLY A 193 -9.18 -15.64 4.71
C GLY A 193 -9.26 -15.60 3.18
N ALA A 194 -8.16 -15.25 2.50
CA ALA A 194 -8.10 -15.15 1.05
C ALA A 194 -8.28 -16.52 0.38
N ALA A 195 -7.74 -17.59 0.98
CA ALA A 195 -7.99 -18.95 0.52
C ALA A 195 -9.48 -19.31 0.58
N ILE A 196 -10.18 -18.95 1.66
CA ILE A 196 -11.63 -19.19 1.76
C ILE A 196 -12.40 -18.32 0.77
N ARG A 197 -12.06 -17.04 0.62
CA ARG A 197 -12.69 -16.16 -0.38
C ARG A 197 -12.54 -16.70 -1.80
N ALA A 198 -11.36 -17.19 -2.16
CA ALA A 198 -11.10 -17.84 -3.44
C ALA A 198 -11.85 -19.17 -3.59
N SER A 199 -12.07 -19.92 -2.50
CA SER A 199 -12.78 -21.19 -2.54
C SER A 199 -14.27 -21.05 -2.84
N ILE A 200 -14.90 -19.93 -2.50
CA ILE A 200 -16.35 -19.70 -2.70
C ILE A 200 -16.75 -19.87 -4.18
N PRO A 201 -16.19 -19.10 -5.15
CA PRO A 201 -16.54 -19.26 -6.55
C PRO A 201 -16.14 -20.64 -7.10
N LEU A 202 -15.02 -21.20 -6.61
CA LEU A 202 -14.57 -22.54 -7.02
C LEU A 202 -15.56 -23.63 -6.59
N MET A 203 -16.17 -23.51 -5.40
CA MET A 203 -17.15 -24.46 -4.88
C MET A 203 -18.53 -24.26 -5.50
N GLN A 204 -18.91 -23.01 -5.82
CA GLN A 204 -20.14 -22.73 -6.54
C GLN A 204 -20.11 -23.29 -7.96
N GLY A 205 -18.94 -23.29 -8.61
CA GLY A 205 -18.76 -23.81 -9.98
C GLY A 205 -19.23 -22.86 -11.08
N GLU A 206 -20.05 -21.87 -10.72
CA GLU A 206 -20.48 -20.78 -11.58
C GLU A 206 -20.54 -19.47 -10.78
N VAL A 207 -20.46 -18.34 -11.50
CA VAL A 207 -20.56 -16.99 -10.92
C VAL A 207 -21.42 -16.12 -11.82
N GLU A 208 -22.17 -15.21 -11.21
CA GLU A 208 -22.90 -14.19 -11.93
C GLU A 208 -21.98 -13.00 -12.23
N VAL A 209 -22.04 -12.52 -13.47
CA VAL A 209 -21.33 -11.32 -13.92
C VAL A 209 -22.33 -10.20 -14.16
N GLU A 210 -21.99 -8.98 -13.76
CA GLU A 210 -22.88 -7.84 -13.97
C GLU A 210 -23.06 -7.56 -15.46
N PRO A 211 -24.31 -7.44 -15.97
CA PRO A 211 -24.56 -7.25 -17.40
C PRO A 211 -24.37 -5.80 -17.88
N ILE A 212 -23.64 -4.97 -17.13
CA ILE A 212 -23.33 -3.55 -17.45
C ILE A 212 -22.16 -3.42 -18.42
N VAL A 213 -22.14 -4.28 -19.44
CA VAL A 213 -21.04 -4.43 -20.38
C VAL A 213 -21.21 -3.58 -21.63
N ALA A 214 -20.12 -3.38 -22.36
CA ALA A 214 -20.15 -2.73 -23.66
C ALA A 214 -20.88 -3.59 -24.70
N PHE A 215 -21.60 -2.95 -25.61
CA PHE A 215 -22.28 -3.56 -26.74
C PHE A 215 -21.91 -2.82 -28.01
N VAL A 216 -21.54 -3.55 -29.07
CA VAL A 216 -21.18 -2.99 -30.38
C VAL A 216 -22.33 -3.21 -31.35
N ASN A 217 -22.78 -2.14 -32.02
CA ASN A 217 -23.71 -2.21 -33.14
C ASN A 217 -22.93 -2.45 -34.45
N GLU A 218 -23.06 -3.65 -34.99
CA GLU A 218 -22.36 -4.09 -36.20
C GLU A 218 -22.71 -3.25 -37.44
N GLY A 219 -23.93 -2.73 -37.53
CA GLY A 219 -24.38 -1.92 -38.67
C GLY A 219 -23.77 -0.51 -38.71
N ILE A 220 -23.19 -0.04 -37.60
CA ILE A 220 -22.56 1.28 -37.46
C ILE A 220 -21.04 1.14 -37.31
N CYS A 221 -20.57 0.00 -36.81
CA CYS A 221 -19.16 -0.25 -36.59
C CYS A 221 -18.38 -0.24 -37.91
N VAL A 222 -17.27 0.49 -37.93
CA VAL A 222 -16.35 0.57 -39.09
C VAL A 222 -15.02 -0.17 -38.84
N GLY A 223 -14.91 -0.92 -37.74
CA GLY A 223 -13.72 -1.72 -37.44
C GLY A 223 -12.43 -0.91 -37.20
N CYS A 224 -12.52 0.33 -36.72
CA CYS A 224 -11.35 1.23 -36.60
C CYS A 224 -10.32 0.87 -35.51
N GLY A 225 -10.64 -0.04 -34.58
CA GLY A 225 -9.71 -0.52 -33.55
C GLY A 225 -9.47 0.42 -32.35
N THR A 226 -9.98 1.66 -32.33
CA THR A 226 -9.78 2.60 -31.21
C THR A 226 -10.20 2.03 -29.85
N CYS A 227 -11.29 1.27 -29.84
CA CYS A 227 -11.85 0.68 -28.62
C CYS A 227 -11.03 -0.48 -28.05
N GLU A 228 -10.32 -1.23 -28.89
CA GLU A 228 -9.38 -2.27 -28.46
C GLU A 228 -8.18 -1.62 -27.76
N ALA A 229 -7.61 -0.58 -28.36
CA ALA A 229 -6.43 0.11 -27.82
C ALA A 229 -6.66 0.80 -26.45
N ILE A 230 -7.89 1.26 -26.17
CA ILE A 230 -8.22 1.95 -24.91
C ILE A 230 -8.70 1.00 -23.82
N CYS A 231 -9.05 -0.25 -24.15
CA CYS A 231 -9.59 -1.17 -23.16
C CYS A 231 -8.49 -1.64 -22.20
N PRO A 232 -8.56 -1.32 -20.89
CA PRO A 232 -7.52 -1.77 -19.97
C PRO A 232 -7.60 -3.28 -19.68
N PHE A 233 -8.70 -3.94 -20.03
CA PHE A 233 -8.98 -5.35 -19.73
C PHE A 233 -8.88 -6.26 -20.96
N ASP A 234 -8.53 -5.73 -22.12
CA ASP A 234 -8.39 -6.51 -23.36
C ASP A 234 -9.71 -7.23 -23.75
N ALA A 235 -10.85 -6.56 -23.50
CA ALA A 235 -12.18 -7.14 -23.69
C ALA A 235 -12.74 -6.99 -25.11
N LEU A 236 -12.05 -6.28 -26.01
CA LEU A 236 -12.50 -6.05 -27.39
C LEU A 236 -11.49 -6.59 -28.40
N SER A 237 -11.98 -7.20 -29.47
CA SER A 237 -11.20 -7.74 -30.58
C SER A 237 -11.84 -7.40 -31.92
N LEU A 238 -11.05 -7.30 -32.99
CA LEU A 238 -11.55 -7.10 -34.36
C LEU A 238 -11.79 -8.46 -35.04
N GLU A 239 -13.03 -8.72 -35.45
CA GLU A 239 -13.43 -9.95 -36.13
C GLU A 239 -14.28 -9.62 -37.37
N ALA A 240 -13.88 -10.14 -38.53
CA ALA A 240 -14.59 -9.92 -39.80
C ALA A 240 -14.89 -8.43 -40.15
N GLY A 241 -14.04 -7.51 -39.70
CA GLY A 241 -14.19 -6.07 -39.95
C GLY A 241 -15.07 -5.33 -38.94
N VAL A 242 -15.57 -6.00 -37.91
CA VAL A 242 -16.40 -5.44 -36.84
C VAL A 242 -15.77 -5.71 -35.48
N MET A 243 -15.91 -4.78 -34.55
CA MET A 243 -15.42 -4.96 -33.18
C MET A 243 -16.37 -5.87 -32.40
N HIS A 244 -15.84 -6.87 -31.72
CA HIS A 244 -16.58 -7.77 -30.84
C HIS A 244 -16.19 -7.51 -29.38
N VAL A 245 -17.14 -7.68 -28.46
CA VAL A 245 -16.91 -7.53 -27.01
C VAL A 245 -17.02 -8.90 -26.35
N ASN A 246 -15.98 -9.29 -25.61
CA ASN A 246 -16.08 -10.39 -24.66
C ASN A 246 -16.83 -9.89 -23.41
N GLU A 247 -18.13 -10.19 -23.33
CA GLU A 247 -18.99 -9.76 -22.23
C GLU A 247 -18.51 -10.28 -20.85
N VAL A 248 -17.81 -11.41 -20.79
CA VAL A 248 -17.32 -12.00 -19.53
C VAL A 248 -16.10 -11.22 -18.99
N VAL A 249 -15.26 -10.69 -19.86
CA VAL A 249 -14.05 -9.94 -19.49
C VAL A 249 -14.36 -8.45 -19.28
N CYS A 250 -15.37 -7.92 -19.96
CA CYS A 250 -15.76 -6.52 -19.88
C CYS A 250 -16.18 -6.13 -18.45
N LYS A 251 -15.44 -5.18 -17.84
CA LYS A 251 -15.76 -4.64 -16.50
C LYS A 251 -16.66 -3.39 -16.52
N GLY A 252 -17.27 -3.08 -17.66
CA GLY A 252 -18.28 -2.02 -17.73
C GLY A 252 -17.79 -0.58 -17.53
N CYS A 253 -16.48 -0.30 -17.64
CA CYS A 253 -15.93 1.03 -17.32
C CYS A 253 -16.33 2.17 -18.28
N GLY A 254 -16.87 1.86 -19.46
CA GLY A 254 -17.36 2.85 -20.42
C GLY A 254 -16.33 3.53 -21.31
N SER A 255 -15.03 3.34 -21.09
CA SER A 255 -13.97 4.06 -21.83
C SER A 255 -14.04 3.87 -23.35
N CYS A 256 -14.38 2.66 -23.81
CA CYS A 256 -14.55 2.37 -25.24
C CYS A 256 -15.79 3.02 -25.84
N GLY A 257 -16.91 3.09 -25.10
CA GLY A 257 -18.13 3.77 -25.50
C GLY A 257 -17.87 5.27 -25.70
N SER A 258 -17.24 5.92 -24.72
CA SER A 258 -16.90 7.34 -24.80
C SER A 258 -15.91 7.69 -25.91
N ALA A 259 -15.05 6.76 -26.30
CA ALA A 259 -14.01 6.98 -27.31
C ALA A 259 -14.43 6.53 -28.72
N CYS A 260 -15.61 5.92 -28.89
CA CYS A 260 -16.04 5.39 -30.18
C CYS A 260 -16.40 6.51 -31.15
N PRO A 261 -15.64 6.75 -32.24
CA PRO A 261 -15.88 7.88 -33.12
C PRO A 261 -17.14 7.72 -33.98
N SER A 262 -17.57 6.48 -34.24
CA SER A 262 -18.79 6.20 -35.00
C SER A 262 -20.05 6.12 -34.13
N GLY A 263 -19.93 6.19 -32.80
CA GLY A 263 -21.05 5.95 -31.87
C GLY A 263 -21.57 4.51 -31.90
N ALA A 264 -20.80 3.56 -32.45
CA ALA A 264 -21.23 2.16 -32.55
C ALA A 264 -21.23 1.42 -31.21
N ILE A 265 -20.56 1.93 -30.18
CA ILE A 265 -20.45 1.28 -28.87
C ILE A 265 -21.34 1.99 -27.87
N THR A 266 -22.18 1.23 -27.18
CA THR A 266 -22.96 1.72 -26.04
C THR A 266 -22.73 0.85 -24.81
N MET A 267 -22.94 1.40 -23.62
CA MET A 267 -22.85 0.65 -22.37
C MET A 267 -24.23 0.22 -21.92
N ARG A 268 -24.44 -1.07 -21.67
CA ARG A 268 -25.69 -1.54 -21.07
C ARG A 268 -25.87 -0.87 -19.70
N HIS A 269 -27.07 -0.39 -19.43
CA HIS A 269 -27.45 0.38 -18.23
C HIS A 269 -26.86 1.81 -18.12
N PHE A 270 -25.98 2.20 -19.02
CA PHE A 270 -25.40 3.56 -19.12
C PHE A 270 -25.41 4.05 -20.57
N LYS A 271 -26.55 3.90 -21.25
CA LYS A 271 -26.72 4.36 -22.63
C LYS A 271 -26.77 5.88 -22.68
N ASP A 272 -26.37 6.45 -23.81
CA ASP A 272 -26.39 7.90 -24.03
C ASP A 272 -27.76 8.50 -23.72
N GLU A 273 -28.86 7.89 -24.15
CA GLU A 273 -30.21 8.40 -23.86
C GLU A 273 -30.52 8.39 -22.36
N GLN A 274 -30.00 7.42 -21.61
CA GLN A 274 -30.18 7.34 -20.16
C GLN A 274 -29.38 8.45 -19.45
N ILE A 275 -28.15 8.71 -19.90
CA ILE A 275 -27.29 9.77 -19.35
C ILE A 275 -27.87 11.15 -19.68
N PHE A 276 -28.30 11.38 -20.92
CA PHE A 276 -28.95 12.64 -21.31
C PHE A 276 -30.24 12.87 -20.52
N ALA A 277 -31.07 11.84 -20.34
CA ALA A 277 -32.26 11.96 -19.49
C ALA A 277 -31.91 12.33 -18.02
N GLN A 278 -30.81 11.80 -17.47
CA GLN A 278 -30.32 12.19 -16.13
C GLN A 278 -29.86 13.66 -16.09
N ILE A 279 -29.15 14.13 -17.12
CA ILE A 279 -28.71 15.53 -17.23
C ILE A 279 -29.91 16.46 -17.35
N GLU A 280 -30.85 16.15 -18.24
CA GLU A 280 -32.08 16.93 -18.45
C GLU A 280 -32.90 17.04 -17.16
N ALA A 281 -33.07 15.92 -16.43
CA ALA A 281 -33.77 15.93 -15.16
C ALA A 281 -33.13 16.88 -14.14
N MET A 282 -31.79 16.94 -14.09
CA MET A 282 -31.07 17.88 -13.22
C MET A 282 -31.25 19.34 -13.65
N CYS A 283 -31.31 19.61 -14.97
CA CYS A 283 -31.53 20.95 -15.49
C CYS A 283 -32.98 21.45 -15.30
N LEU A 284 -33.97 20.55 -15.35
CA LEU A 284 -35.39 20.88 -15.21
C LEU A 284 -35.84 21.10 -13.76
N GLN A 285 -35.11 20.60 -12.76
CA GLN A 285 -35.42 20.82 -11.33
C GLN A 285 -35.02 22.21 -10.79
N ASN A 286 -34.38 23.05 -11.62
CA ASN A 286 -33.96 24.42 -11.26
C ASN A 286 -34.85 25.52 -11.90
N VAL A 287 -36.08 25.17 -12.30
CA VAL A 287 -37.09 26.12 -12.81
C VAL A 287 -38.36 26.04 -11.99
#